data_AF-A0A7S1LZA4-F1
#
_entry.id   AF-A0A7S1LZA4-F1
#
_cell.length_a   1.000
_cell.length_b   1.000
_cell.length_c   1.000
_cell.angle_alpha   90.00
_cell.angle_beta   90.00
_cell.angle_gamma   90.00
#
_symmetry.space_group_name_H-M   'P 1'
#
loop_
_entity.id
_entity.type
_entity.pdbx_description
1 polymer ?
#
loop_
_entity_poly.entity_id
_entity_poly.type
_entity_poly.pdbx_seq_one_letter_code
_entity_poly.pdbx_strand_id
1 'polypeptide(L)'
;HLAACGSRRFVMSHLTGENLDGMAYDKDSDVLAMDFVRSDCIPAGSWFTVNFPEISQVEHHPFSACRLLLVNGGQTTIVRFLAKVNSADPSSWTARVAKRVSEAQAANPDDRAVFKEYRLHGPYGVVEVSPKVYRHILLVAGGMGITPFLLMLQQILINDTHSVGPTANKLSVTLLWAVRSPPVLEVFIHDLHALKGKLAQAYPNIHVEMRVFCTVANDPVGKAQLAPNPYVRTMGITCHERPDFDRELDSLSQVWAPHVQKHAVREAQQPAAAAPASPEKGAVRKPKSESDIRAANYSVATYVSGPTSFTDAAAKALKKKRGEFSFHVHVENFKL
;
A
#
# COMPACT_ATOMS: atom_id res chain seq x y z
N HIS A 1 -7.75 -26.04 2.64
CA HIS A 1 -9.20 -25.86 2.77
C HIS A 1 -9.56 -24.41 2.46
N LEU A 2 -9.86 -24.12 1.19
CA LEU A 2 -10.33 -22.83 0.69
C LEU A 2 -11.77 -23.04 0.23
N ALA A 3 -12.75 -22.62 1.04
CA ALA A 3 -14.14 -22.46 0.61
C ALA A 3 -14.94 -21.67 1.65
N ALA A 4 -15.91 -20.91 1.13
CA ALA A 4 -17.03 -20.26 1.81
C ALA A 4 -16.77 -18.90 2.48
N CYS A 5 -16.71 -17.86 1.65
CA CYS A 5 -17.59 -16.70 1.88
C CYS A 5 -18.13 -16.27 0.51
N GLY A 6 -19.46 -16.21 0.39
CA GLY A 6 -20.19 -16.23 -0.87
C GLY A 6 -19.90 -15.05 -1.79
N SER A 7 -19.60 -15.35 -3.05
CA SER A 7 -19.85 -14.48 -4.19
C SER A 7 -20.09 -15.38 -5.41
N ARG A 8 -21.13 -15.06 -6.17
CA ARG A 8 -21.77 -15.91 -7.20
C ARG A 8 -20.83 -16.17 -8.39
N ARG A 9 -21.11 -17.28 -9.10
CA ARG A 9 -20.41 -17.78 -10.30
C ARG A 9 -20.24 -16.72 -11.38
N PHE A 10 -19.04 -16.63 -11.96
CA PHE A 10 -18.79 -15.97 -13.24
C PHE A 10 -18.39 -17.01 -14.29
N VAL A 11 -19.04 -16.94 -15.45
CA VAL A 11 -18.78 -17.79 -16.62
C VAL A 11 -17.80 -17.06 -17.52
N MET A 12 -16.71 -17.74 -17.90
CA MET A 12 -15.71 -17.29 -18.86
C MET A 12 -16.27 -17.22 -20.28
N SER A 13 -15.90 -16.21 -21.06
CA SER A 13 -15.60 -16.42 -22.49
C SER A 13 -14.65 -15.37 -23.05
N HIS A 14 -13.62 -15.90 -23.72
CA HIS A 14 -12.70 -15.38 -24.74
C HIS A 14 -11.79 -14.17 -24.48
N LEU A 15 -10.51 -14.53 -24.40
CA LEU A 15 -9.30 -13.72 -24.31
C LEU A 15 -8.89 -13.18 -25.69
N THR A 16 -8.86 -11.86 -25.83
CA THR A 16 -7.78 -11.08 -26.49
C THR A 16 -7.92 -9.63 -26.04
N GLY A 17 -7.00 -9.16 -25.20
CA GLY A 17 -7.07 -7.87 -24.49
C GLY A 17 -7.17 -8.09 -22.98
N GLU A 18 -6.48 -7.28 -22.20
CA GLU A 18 -6.79 -7.17 -20.76
C GLU A 18 -8.26 -6.76 -20.66
N ASN A 19 -9.02 -7.42 -19.78
CA ASN A 19 -10.44 -7.13 -19.59
C ASN A 19 -10.69 -6.35 -18.30
N LEU A 20 -11.62 -5.39 -18.33
CA LEU A 20 -12.09 -4.68 -17.15
C LEU A 20 -12.98 -5.66 -16.37
N ASP A 21 -12.61 -5.94 -15.12
CA ASP A 21 -13.34 -6.86 -14.26
C ASP A 21 -14.52 -6.16 -13.57
N GLY A 22 -14.38 -4.87 -13.26
CA GLY A 22 -15.49 -4.07 -12.79
C GLY A 22 -15.14 -2.66 -12.34
N MET A 23 -16.17 -1.83 -12.20
CA MET A 23 -16.07 -0.48 -11.64
C MET A 23 -17.17 -0.23 -10.63
N ALA A 24 -16.87 0.56 -9.61
CA ALA A 24 -17.84 1.03 -8.64
C ALA A 24 -17.50 2.43 -8.17
N TYR A 25 -18.51 3.28 -8.02
CA TYR A 25 -18.35 4.61 -7.44
C TYR A 25 -19.17 4.70 -6.16
N ASP A 26 -18.49 5.03 -5.05
CA ASP A 26 -19.12 5.30 -3.78
C ASP A 26 -19.25 6.81 -3.59
N LYS A 27 -20.49 7.30 -3.49
CA LYS A 27 -20.81 8.72 -3.36
C LYS A 27 -20.49 9.28 -1.98
N ASP A 28 -20.50 8.44 -0.94
CA ASP A 28 -20.28 8.88 0.44
C ASP A 28 -18.79 9.15 0.68
N SER A 29 -17.93 8.26 0.18
CA SER A 29 -16.47 8.46 0.18
C SER A 29 -15.97 9.29 -0.99
N ASP A 30 -16.78 9.39 -2.04
CA ASP A 30 -16.44 10.02 -3.31
C ASP A 30 -15.13 9.40 -3.86
N VAL A 31 -15.11 8.06 -3.83
CA VAL A 31 -14.01 7.19 -4.29
C VAL A 31 -14.51 6.30 -5.42
N LEU A 32 -13.73 6.25 -6.49
CA LEU A 32 -13.92 5.36 -7.63
C LEU A 32 -12.99 4.15 -7.52
N ALA A 33 -13.57 2.95 -7.56
CA ALA A 33 -12.86 1.69 -7.66
C ALA A 33 -12.88 1.18 -9.10
N MET A 34 -11.72 0.72 -9.57
CA MET A 34 -11.54 0.18 -10.92
C MET A 34 -10.69 -1.08 -10.86
N ASP A 35 -11.21 -2.18 -11.38
CA ASP A 35 -10.59 -3.50 -11.36
C ASP A 35 -10.26 -3.96 -12.78
N PHE A 36 -8.99 -4.29 -13.04
CA PHE A 36 -8.53 -4.72 -14.35
C PHE A 36 -7.84 -6.08 -14.26
N VAL A 37 -8.15 -6.96 -15.21
CA VAL A 37 -7.50 -8.26 -15.33
C VAL A 37 -6.12 -8.09 -15.97
N ARG A 38 -5.11 -8.66 -15.32
CA ARG A 38 -3.70 -8.66 -15.72
C ARG A 38 -3.13 -10.07 -15.64
N SER A 39 -2.16 -10.33 -16.52
CA SER A 39 -1.44 -11.61 -16.59
C SER A 39 0.03 -11.49 -16.18
N ASP A 40 0.53 -10.27 -16.06
CA ASP A 40 1.89 -9.95 -15.65
C ASP A 40 2.02 -9.74 -14.13
N CYS A 41 3.27 -9.74 -13.67
CA CYS A 41 3.58 -9.46 -12.27
C CYS A 41 3.60 -7.95 -12.02
N ILE A 42 2.86 -7.49 -11.01
CA ILE A 42 2.73 -6.07 -10.67
C ILE A 42 3.54 -5.80 -9.39
N PRO A 43 4.74 -5.17 -9.46
CA PRO A 43 5.57 -4.90 -8.29
C PRO A 43 4.98 -3.80 -7.38
N ALA A 44 5.42 -3.77 -6.12
CA ALA A 44 5.06 -2.70 -5.18
C ALA A 44 5.53 -1.34 -5.70
N GLY A 45 4.70 -0.31 -5.49
CA GLY A 45 4.93 1.02 -6.01
C GLY A 45 4.55 1.22 -7.49
N SER A 46 4.02 0.18 -8.15
CA SER A 46 3.52 0.31 -9.52
C SER A 46 2.34 1.28 -9.61
N TRP A 47 2.30 2.03 -10.69
CA TRP A 47 1.16 2.83 -11.12
C TRP A 47 0.95 2.67 -12.63
N PHE A 48 -0.23 3.01 -13.09
CA PHE A 48 -0.66 2.82 -14.47
C PHE A 48 -1.35 4.08 -14.96
N THR A 49 -1.37 4.34 -16.26
CA THR A 49 -2.30 5.32 -16.82
C THR A 49 -3.54 4.61 -17.35
N VAL A 50 -4.70 5.12 -16.99
CA VAL A 50 -6.01 4.66 -17.46
C VAL A 50 -6.59 5.70 -18.41
N ASN A 51 -7.17 5.24 -19.51
CA ASN A 51 -7.97 6.04 -20.41
C ASN A 51 -9.25 5.27 -20.77
N PHE A 52 -10.37 5.99 -20.76
CA PHE A 52 -11.66 5.51 -21.27
C PHE A 52 -12.03 6.37 -22.48
N PRO A 53 -11.90 5.85 -23.71
CA PRO A 53 -12.17 6.62 -24.94
C PRO A 53 -13.57 7.24 -24.98
N GLU A 54 -14.57 6.63 -24.33
CA GLU A 54 -15.92 7.18 -24.23
C GLU A 54 -16.00 8.44 -23.33
N ILE A 55 -15.04 8.63 -22.43
CA ILE A 55 -14.91 9.87 -21.63
C ILE A 55 -14.01 10.87 -22.34
N SER A 56 -12.91 10.40 -22.91
CA SER A 56 -11.94 11.22 -23.64
C SER A 56 -11.00 10.35 -24.46
N GLN A 57 -10.76 10.74 -25.71
CA GLN A 57 -9.88 9.98 -26.63
C GLN A 57 -8.38 10.10 -26.30
N VAL A 58 -8.01 11.12 -25.52
CA VAL A 58 -6.61 11.55 -25.33
C VAL A 58 -6.19 11.72 -23.87
N GLU A 59 -7.12 11.82 -22.92
CA GLU A 59 -6.78 12.02 -21.51
C GLU A 59 -6.41 10.68 -20.85
N HIS A 60 -5.14 10.54 -20.48
CA HIS A 60 -4.61 9.41 -19.73
C HIS A 60 -4.33 9.84 -18.28
N HIS A 61 -4.95 9.17 -17.31
CA HIS A 61 -4.85 9.52 -15.90
C HIS A 61 -4.08 8.47 -15.10
N PRO A 62 -3.07 8.88 -14.31
CA PRO A 62 -2.24 7.94 -13.59
C PRO A 62 -2.87 7.51 -12.26
N PHE A 63 -2.80 6.23 -11.92
CA PHE A 63 -3.28 5.67 -10.66
C PHE A 63 -2.31 4.63 -10.11
N SER A 64 -1.96 4.74 -8.83
CA SER A 64 -1.22 3.70 -8.12
C SER A 64 -2.04 2.43 -7.96
N ALA A 65 -1.43 1.29 -8.27
CA ALA A 65 -2.01 -0.01 -8.01
C ALA A 65 -2.18 -0.18 -6.50
N CYS A 66 -3.41 -0.44 -6.06
CA CYS A 66 -3.77 -0.47 -4.66
C CYS A 66 -3.73 -1.88 -4.08
N ARG A 67 -4.17 -2.87 -4.84
CA ARG A 67 -4.31 -4.25 -4.39
C ARG A 67 -4.34 -5.21 -5.57
N LEU A 68 -3.90 -6.44 -5.33
CA LEU A 68 -4.03 -7.58 -6.24
C LEU A 68 -5.08 -8.57 -5.71
N LEU A 69 -5.88 -9.15 -6.59
CA LEU A 69 -6.64 -10.36 -6.30
C LEU A 69 -6.11 -11.47 -7.18
N LEU A 70 -5.60 -12.52 -6.53
CA LEU A 70 -5.13 -13.71 -7.22
C LEU A 70 -6.33 -14.64 -7.43
N VAL A 71 -6.72 -14.82 -8.69
CA VAL A 71 -7.81 -15.71 -9.12
C VAL A 71 -7.18 -16.99 -9.69
N ASN A 72 -7.90 -18.11 -9.55
CA ASN A 72 -7.47 -19.42 -10.07
C ASN A 72 -6.07 -19.85 -9.59
N GLY A 73 -5.77 -19.65 -8.30
CA GLY A 73 -4.48 -20.04 -7.71
C GLY A 73 -3.29 -19.18 -8.18
N GLY A 74 -3.53 -17.98 -8.70
CA GLY A 74 -2.47 -17.05 -9.13
C GLY A 74 -2.24 -17.00 -10.64
N GLN A 75 -3.05 -17.72 -11.43
CA GLN A 75 -2.99 -17.67 -12.90
C GLN A 75 -3.56 -16.37 -13.49
N THR A 76 -4.45 -15.70 -12.74
CA THR A 76 -5.06 -14.45 -13.16
C THR A 76 -4.95 -13.45 -12.01
N THR A 77 -4.47 -12.25 -12.30
CA THR A 77 -4.31 -11.18 -11.31
C THR A 77 -5.28 -10.06 -11.65
N ILE A 78 -6.20 -9.74 -10.75
CA ILE A 78 -6.98 -8.51 -10.86
C ILE A 78 -6.23 -7.41 -10.11
N VAL A 79 -5.91 -6.31 -10.78
CA VAL A 79 -5.36 -5.10 -10.15
C VAL A 79 -6.47 -4.12 -9.87
N ARG A 80 -6.55 -3.68 -8.61
CA ARG A 80 -7.49 -2.64 -8.17
C ARG A 80 -6.80 -1.29 -8.08
N PHE A 81 -7.48 -0.27 -8.61
CA PHE A 81 -7.19 1.14 -8.41
C PHE A 81 -8.30 1.78 -7.57
N LEU A 82 -7.91 2.69 -6.68
CA LEU A 82 -8.82 3.52 -5.91
C LEU A 82 -8.46 4.98 -6.13
N ALA A 83 -9.38 5.73 -6.73
CA ALA A 83 -9.17 7.11 -7.14
C ALA A 83 -10.11 8.04 -6.37
N LYS A 84 -9.59 9.18 -5.90
CA LYS A 84 -10.45 10.23 -5.37
C LYS A 84 -11.12 10.94 -6.54
N VAL A 85 -12.44 11.03 -6.51
CA VAL A 85 -13.19 11.77 -7.51
C VAL A 85 -13.12 13.26 -7.17
N ASN A 86 -12.91 14.11 -8.17
CA ASN A 86 -12.95 15.56 -7.97
C ASN A 86 -14.37 16.07 -8.22
N SER A 87 -15.31 15.71 -7.35
CA SER A 87 -16.72 16.06 -7.49
C SER A 87 -17.02 17.56 -7.44
N ALA A 88 -16.07 18.37 -6.96
CA ALA A 88 -16.17 19.83 -7.00
C ALA A 88 -16.02 20.40 -8.42
N ASP A 89 -15.38 19.66 -9.33
CA ASP A 89 -15.23 20.00 -10.73
C ASP A 89 -15.90 18.91 -11.60
N PRO A 90 -17.15 19.12 -12.05
CA PRO A 90 -17.85 18.19 -12.94
C PRO A 90 -17.15 18.01 -14.30
N SER A 91 -16.26 18.91 -14.68
CA SER A 91 -15.43 18.82 -15.88
C SER A 91 -14.12 18.08 -15.65
N SER A 92 -13.84 17.61 -14.44
CA SER A 92 -12.72 16.71 -14.20
C SER A 92 -12.99 15.33 -14.80
N TRP A 93 -11.94 14.67 -15.28
CA TRP A 93 -12.06 13.32 -15.85
C TRP A 93 -12.64 12.32 -14.84
N THR A 94 -12.19 12.35 -13.58
CA THR A 94 -12.68 11.44 -12.55
C THR A 94 -14.15 11.66 -12.23
N ALA A 95 -14.65 12.91 -12.23
CA ALA A 95 -16.08 13.20 -12.07
C ALA A 95 -16.92 12.69 -13.24
N ARG A 96 -16.45 12.85 -14.49
CA ARG A 96 -17.12 12.30 -15.68
C ARG A 96 -17.21 10.77 -15.62
N VAL A 97 -16.12 10.10 -15.26
CA VAL A 97 -16.08 8.64 -15.08
C VAL A 97 -17.07 8.21 -13.99
N ALA A 98 -17.01 8.84 -12.82
CA ALA A 98 -17.89 8.54 -11.69
C ALA A 98 -19.37 8.72 -12.03
N LYS A 99 -19.72 9.79 -12.76
CA LYS A 99 -21.08 10.01 -13.27
C LYS A 99 -21.53 8.86 -14.16
N ARG A 100 -20.70 8.46 -15.13
CA ARG A 100 -21.02 7.36 -16.05
C ARG A 100 -21.22 6.04 -15.32
N VAL A 101 -20.36 5.74 -14.34
CA VAL A 101 -20.48 4.56 -13.48
C VAL A 101 -21.79 4.61 -12.67
N SER A 102 -22.12 5.75 -12.06
CA SER A 102 -23.39 5.94 -11.34
C SER A 102 -24.63 5.71 -12.22
N GLU A 103 -24.62 6.24 -13.45
CA GLU A 103 -25.74 6.08 -14.38
C GLU A 103 -25.91 4.61 -14.79
N ALA A 104 -24.82 3.91 -15.06
CA ALA A 104 -24.84 2.48 -15.37
C ALA A 104 -25.38 1.65 -14.19
N GLN A 105 -24.88 1.90 -12.97
CA GLN A 105 -25.33 1.21 -11.76
C GLN A 105 -26.79 1.50 -11.41
N ALA A 106 -27.30 2.69 -11.73
CA ALA A 106 -28.72 3.02 -11.55
C ALA A 106 -29.62 2.29 -12.57
N ALA A 107 -29.13 2.10 -13.80
CA ALA A 107 -29.86 1.36 -14.84
C ALA A 107 -29.84 -0.16 -14.61
N ASN A 108 -28.70 -0.69 -14.16
CA ASN A 108 -28.52 -2.09 -13.80
C ASN A 108 -27.48 -2.22 -12.66
N PRO A 109 -27.92 -2.45 -11.42
CA PRO A 109 -27.01 -2.56 -10.26
C PRO A 109 -25.98 -3.68 -10.35
N ASP A 110 -26.25 -4.71 -11.15
CA ASP A 110 -25.35 -5.85 -11.34
C ASP A 110 -24.37 -5.65 -12.50
N ASP A 111 -24.56 -4.61 -13.33
CA ASP A 111 -23.66 -4.31 -14.44
C ASP A 111 -22.39 -3.60 -13.95
N ARG A 112 -21.26 -4.32 -14.08
CA ARG A 112 -19.94 -3.81 -13.72
C ARG A 112 -19.10 -3.42 -14.94
N ALA A 113 -19.57 -3.72 -16.16
CA ALA A 113 -18.90 -3.44 -17.41
C ALA A 113 -19.36 -2.10 -17.98
N VAL A 114 -19.00 -1.01 -17.30
CA VAL A 114 -19.48 0.35 -17.60
C VAL A 114 -18.99 0.89 -18.95
N PHE A 115 -17.76 0.53 -19.32
CA PHE A 115 -17.10 0.98 -20.55
C PHE A 115 -16.88 -0.19 -21.50
N LYS A 116 -17.04 0.05 -22.80
CA LYS A 116 -16.83 -0.96 -23.83
C LYS A 116 -15.35 -1.12 -24.15
N GLU A 117 -14.64 -0.01 -24.12
CA GLU A 117 -13.20 0.04 -24.38
C GLU A 117 -12.49 0.79 -23.26
N TYR A 118 -11.25 0.38 -23.02
CA TYR A 118 -10.34 1.12 -22.16
C TYR A 118 -8.90 0.90 -22.63
N ARG A 119 -8.01 1.80 -22.22
CA ARG A 119 -6.58 1.67 -22.44
C ARG A 119 -5.88 1.76 -21.09
N LEU A 120 -5.16 0.70 -20.75
CA LEU A 120 -4.35 0.61 -19.54
C LEU A 120 -2.88 0.50 -19.94
N HIS A 121 -2.07 1.49 -19.57
CA HIS A 121 -0.64 1.47 -19.85
C HIS A 121 0.15 1.36 -18.55
N GLY A 122 1.15 0.50 -18.54
CA GLY A 122 1.98 0.18 -17.37
C GLY A 122 2.25 -1.34 -17.26
N PRO A 123 2.81 -1.79 -16.13
CA PRO A 123 3.12 -1.01 -14.93
C PRO A 123 4.26 0.00 -15.16
N TYR A 124 4.11 1.19 -14.57
CA TYR A 124 5.16 2.19 -14.40
C TYR A 124 5.54 2.29 -12.94
N GLY A 125 6.76 2.76 -12.67
CA GLY A 125 7.25 2.93 -11.31
C GLY A 125 7.62 1.60 -10.65
N VAL A 126 8.71 1.65 -9.89
CA VAL A 126 9.14 0.59 -8.98
C VAL A 126 9.69 1.33 -7.76
N VAL A 127 9.41 0.82 -6.57
CA VAL A 127 10.07 1.32 -5.35
C VAL A 127 11.58 1.35 -5.56
N GLU A 128 12.19 2.52 -5.30
CA GLU A 128 13.62 2.73 -5.55
C GLU A 128 14.47 1.72 -4.78
N VAL A 129 14.03 1.39 -3.56
CA VAL A 129 14.62 0.33 -2.77
C VAL A 129 13.55 -0.68 -2.41
N SER A 130 13.88 -1.96 -2.59
CA SER A 130 12.94 -3.04 -2.29
C SER A 130 12.71 -3.15 -0.78
N PRO A 131 11.45 -3.14 -0.30
CA PRO A 131 11.13 -3.44 1.09
C PRO A 131 11.68 -4.78 1.57
N LYS A 132 11.97 -5.72 0.64
CA LYS A 132 12.52 -7.05 0.95
C LYS A 132 13.85 -6.99 1.70
N VAL A 133 14.70 -6.00 1.44
CA VAL A 133 16.07 -5.96 2.02
C VAL A 133 16.12 -5.37 3.44
N TYR A 134 15.06 -4.69 3.88
CA TYR A 134 15.03 -4.05 5.20
C TYR A 134 14.36 -4.94 6.24
N ARG A 135 14.75 -4.76 7.51
CA ARG A 135 14.13 -5.46 8.64
C ARG A 135 13.01 -4.66 9.29
N HIS A 136 13.13 -3.35 9.26
CA HIS A 136 12.17 -2.40 9.80
C HIS A 136 11.62 -1.55 8.65
N ILE A 137 10.31 -1.56 8.48
CA ILE A 137 9.60 -0.75 7.48
C ILE A 137 8.66 0.20 8.20
N LEU A 138 8.77 1.49 7.85
CA LEU A 138 7.83 2.53 8.24
C LEU A 138 7.13 3.06 6.98
N LEU A 139 5.80 2.95 6.95
CA LEU A 139 4.96 3.50 5.89
C LEU A 139 4.20 4.70 6.45
N VAL A 140 4.32 5.88 5.82
CA VAL A 140 3.69 7.12 6.29
C VAL A 140 2.79 7.67 5.20
N ALA A 141 1.48 7.48 5.36
CA ALA A 141 0.47 7.86 4.37
C ALA A 141 -0.38 9.06 4.81
N GLY A 142 -0.70 9.94 3.86
CA GLY A 142 -1.69 11.00 4.00
C GLY A 142 -2.80 10.88 2.94
N GLY A 143 -4.05 10.85 3.36
CA GLY A 143 -5.22 10.74 2.48
C GLY A 143 -5.17 9.49 1.60
N MET A 144 -5.38 9.64 0.29
CA MET A 144 -5.29 8.56 -0.69
C MET A 144 -3.86 8.05 -0.93
N GLY A 145 -2.83 8.70 -0.35
CA GLY A 145 -1.44 8.22 -0.41
C GLY A 145 -1.22 6.83 0.19
N ILE A 146 -2.24 6.25 0.84
CA ILE A 146 -2.25 4.89 1.35
C ILE A 146 -2.31 3.81 0.26
N THR A 147 -2.85 4.12 -0.93
CA THR A 147 -3.07 3.14 -2.01
C THR A 147 -1.82 2.32 -2.38
N PRO A 148 -0.64 2.90 -2.66
CA PRO A 148 0.57 2.14 -2.96
C PRO A 148 1.05 1.27 -1.79
N PHE A 149 0.76 1.67 -0.55
CA PHE A 149 1.19 0.94 0.65
C PHE A 149 0.32 -0.28 0.93
N LEU A 150 -0.95 -0.28 0.51
CA LEU A 150 -1.77 -1.50 0.56
C LEU A 150 -1.20 -2.60 -0.33
N LEU A 151 -0.79 -2.25 -1.54
CA LEU A 151 -0.12 -3.19 -2.44
C LEU A 151 1.22 -3.64 -1.82
N MET A 152 1.99 -2.71 -1.26
CA MET A 152 3.26 -3.04 -0.61
C MET A 152 3.07 -4.02 0.57
N LEU A 153 2.12 -3.77 1.46
CA LEU A 153 1.79 -4.66 2.58
C LEU A 153 1.35 -6.04 2.08
N GLN A 154 0.51 -6.08 1.04
CA GLN A 154 0.10 -7.32 0.43
C GLN A 154 1.28 -8.07 -0.21
N GLN A 155 2.20 -7.36 -0.86
CA GLN A 155 3.38 -7.97 -1.43
C GLN A 155 4.36 -8.48 -0.39
N ILE A 156 4.52 -7.78 0.74
CA ILE A 156 5.30 -8.29 1.88
C ILE A 156 4.68 -9.61 2.32
N LEU A 157 3.35 -9.66 2.49
CA LEU A 157 2.65 -10.90 2.84
C LEU A 157 2.92 -12.02 1.82
N ILE A 158 2.69 -11.79 0.52
CA ILE A 158 2.84 -12.81 -0.53
C ILE A 158 4.29 -13.28 -0.69
N ASN A 159 5.23 -12.34 -0.81
CA ASN A 159 6.63 -12.68 -1.12
C ASN A 159 7.30 -13.41 0.03
N ASP A 160 7.01 -13.03 1.27
CA ASP A 160 7.66 -13.62 2.44
C ASP A 160 6.99 -14.97 2.83
N THR A 161 5.76 -15.27 2.36
CA THR A 161 5.14 -16.61 2.53
C THR A 161 5.71 -17.68 1.60
N HIS A 162 6.33 -17.28 0.48
CA HIS A 162 6.90 -18.22 -0.50
C HIS A 162 8.43 -18.30 -0.46
N SER A 163 9.09 -17.46 0.34
CA SER A 163 10.55 -17.45 0.46
C SER A 163 11.00 -18.31 1.64
N VAL A 164 11.26 -19.60 1.40
CA VAL A 164 11.98 -20.46 2.36
C VAL A 164 13.47 -20.09 2.29
N GLY A 165 13.87 -19.05 3.03
CA GLY A 165 15.26 -18.60 3.06
C GLY A 165 15.52 -17.46 4.05
N PRO A 166 16.81 -17.08 4.28
CA PRO A 166 17.24 -16.10 5.29
C PRO A 166 16.71 -14.67 5.09
N THR A 167 15.85 -14.43 4.09
CA THR A 167 15.02 -13.22 3.94
C THR A 167 13.83 -13.17 4.89
N ALA A 168 13.58 -14.21 5.70
CA ALA A 168 12.63 -14.27 6.82
C ALA A 168 13.00 -13.38 8.03
N ASN A 169 13.63 -12.23 7.79
CA ASN A 169 14.28 -11.39 8.80
C ASN A 169 13.56 -10.06 9.06
N LYS A 170 12.33 -9.88 8.54
CA LYS A 170 11.51 -8.73 8.95
C LYS A 170 11.32 -8.80 10.46
N LEU A 171 11.48 -7.65 11.11
CA LEU A 171 11.32 -7.49 12.55
C LEU A 171 10.15 -6.56 12.86
N SER A 172 9.92 -5.53 12.02
CA SER A 172 8.74 -4.70 12.14
C SER A 172 8.21 -4.16 10.81
N VAL A 173 6.89 -4.04 10.75
CA VAL A 173 6.16 -3.30 9.71
C VAL A 173 5.19 -2.36 10.42
N THR A 174 5.45 -1.06 10.30
CA THR A 174 4.64 -0.02 10.90
C THR A 174 3.99 0.81 9.80
N LEU A 175 2.68 1.04 9.92
CA LEU A 175 1.93 2.01 9.12
C LEU A 175 1.47 3.16 10.01
N LEU A 176 1.80 4.40 9.64
CA LEU A 176 1.19 5.62 10.13
C LEU A 176 0.33 6.20 9.00
N TRP A 177 -0.98 6.27 9.20
CA TRP A 177 -1.88 6.81 8.17
C TRP A 177 -2.76 7.91 8.73
N ALA A 178 -2.72 9.09 8.12
CA ALA A 178 -3.62 10.19 8.42
C ALA A 178 -4.63 10.37 7.30
N VAL A 179 -5.92 10.36 7.63
CA VAL A 179 -7.03 10.53 6.68
C VAL A 179 -8.04 11.51 7.24
N ARG A 180 -8.57 12.39 6.38
CA ARG A 180 -9.52 13.43 6.82
C ARG A 180 -10.97 12.99 6.79
N SER A 181 -11.32 11.99 6.00
CA SER A 181 -12.71 11.63 5.72
C SER A 181 -13.03 10.26 6.30
N PRO A 182 -14.00 10.14 7.23
CA PRO A 182 -14.46 8.84 7.72
C PRO A 182 -14.95 7.93 6.60
N PRO A 183 -15.78 8.39 5.64
CA PRO A 183 -16.13 7.55 4.49
C PRO A 183 -14.91 7.02 3.71
N VAL A 184 -13.86 7.83 3.51
CA VAL A 184 -12.63 7.35 2.85
C VAL A 184 -11.91 6.32 3.73
N LEU A 185 -11.88 6.52 5.05
CA LEU A 185 -11.31 5.54 5.98
C LEU A 185 -12.01 4.18 5.86
N GLU A 186 -13.34 4.18 5.80
CA GLU A 186 -14.18 2.99 5.66
C GLU A 186 -13.84 2.15 4.42
N VAL A 187 -13.49 2.80 3.29
CA VAL A 187 -13.06 2.13 2.06
C VAL A 187 -11.85 1.21 2.28
N PHE A 188 -10.93 1.60 3.18
CA PHE A 188 -9.66 0.89 3.37
C PHE A 188 -9.58 0.08 4.66
N ILE A 189 -10.40 0.39 5.68
CA ILE A 189 -10.19 -0.13 7.04
C ILE A 189 -10.35 -1.66 7.12
N HIS A 190 -11.28 -2.22 6.37
CA HIS A 190 -11.47 -3.67 6.29
C HIS A 190 -10.22 -4.37 5.75
N ASP A 191 -9.67 -3.86 4.65
CA ASP A 191 -8.49 -4.44 4.01
C ASP A 191 -7.23 -4.28 4.88
N LEU A 192 -7.07 -3.14 5.54
CA LEU A 192 -6.00 -2.93 6.51
C LEU A 192 -6.09 -3.89 7.69
N HIS A 193 -7.29 -4.06 8.27
CA HIS A 193 -7.50 -4.99 9.36
C HIS A 193 -7.20 -6.44 8.94
N ALA A 194 -7.66 -6.86 7.76
CA ALA A 194 -7.38 -8.18 7.21
C ALA A 194 -5.87 -8.38 6.94
N LEU A 195 -5.19 -7.39 6.38
CA LEU A 195 -3.73 -7.44 6.16
C LEU A 195 -2.97 -7.49 7.48
N LYS A 196 -3.35 -6.69 8.48
CA LYS A 196 -2.77 -6.73 9.83
C LYS A 196 -2.84 -8.13 10.43
N GLY A 197 -4.03 -8.74 10.41
CA GLY A 197 -4.25 -10.10 10.92
C GLY A 197 -3.43 -11.15 10.17
N LYS A 198 -3.40 -11.09 8.84
CA LYS A 198 -2.64 -12.03 8.01
C LYS A 198 -1.12 -11.88 8.20
N LEU A 199 -0.62 -10.65 8.30
CA LEU A 199 0.80 -10.39 8.56
C LEU A 199 1.19 -10.90 9.95
N ALA A 200 0.39 -10.63 10.99
CA ALA A 200 0.65 -11.13 12.33
C ALA A 200 0.60 -12.67 12.40
N GLN A 201 -0.31 -13.30 11.66
CA GLN A 201 -0.43 -14.76 11.59
C GLN A 201 0.72 -15.41 10.81
N ALA A 202 1.07 -14.85 9.64
CA ALA A 202 2.15 -15.37 8.80
C ALA A 202 3.51 -15.21 9.48
N TYR A 203 3.65 -14.18 10.33
CA TYR A 203 4.90 -13.84 10.98
C TYR A 203 4.71 -13.54 12.48
N PRO A 204 4.61 -14.58 13.33
CA PRO A 204 4.38 -14.40 14.77
C PRO A 204 5.51 -13.64 15.48
N ASN A 205 6.69 -13.54 14.85
CA ASN A 205 7.85 -12.82 15.39
C ASN A 205 8.04 -11.41 14.78
N ILE A 206 7.16 -10.97 13.87
CA ILE A 206 7.18 -9.60 13.34
C ILE A 206 6.25 -8.73 14.17
N HIS A 207 6.76 -7.57 14.59
CA HIS A 207 5.92 -6.52 15.13
C HIS A 207 5.17 -5.80 14.02
N VAL A 208 3.86 -6.05 13.90
CA VAL A 208 2.98 -5.38 12.94
C VAL A 208 2.15 -4.33 13.67
N GLU A 209 2.34 -3.07 13.31
CA GLU A 209 1.61 -1.96 13.90
C GLU A 209 0.98 -1.08 12.82
N MET A 210 -0.27 -0.69 13.05
CA MET A 210 -0.97 0.24 12.17
C MET A 210 -1.62 1.28 13.07
N ARG A 211 -1.16 2.53 12.99
CA ARG A 211 -1.71 3.68 13.69
C ARG A 211 -2.43 4.56 12.69
N VAL A 212 -3.74 4.71 12.88
CA VAL A 212 -4.61 5.45 11.96
C VAL A 212 -5.11 6.69 12.66
N PHE A 213 -4.98 7.84 12.01
CA PHE A 213 -5.38 9.15 12.50
C PHE A 213 -6.49 9.68 11.60
N CYS A 214 -7.73 9.69 12.10
CA CYS A 214 -8.84 10.34 11.43
C CYS A 214 -8.88 11.82 11.83
N THR A 215 -8.37 12.70 10.97
CA THR A 215 -8.08 14.10 11.32
C THR A 215 -9.23 15.07 11.04
N VAL A 216 -10.48 14.61 10.93
CA VAL A 216 -11.64 15.52 10.83
C VAL A 216 -11.54 16.50 12.00
N ALA A 217 -11.83 17.79 11.78
CA ALA A 217 -12.05 18.73 12.88
C ALA A 217 -13.04 18.11 13.89
N ASN A 218 -13.06 18.59 15.13
CA ASN A 218 -13.85 18.03 16.24
C ASN A 218 -15.37 18.19 16.01
N ASP A 219 -15.89 17.57 14.95
CA ASP A 219 -17.26 17.61 14.46
C ASP A 219 -18.03 16.41 15.05
N PRO A 220 -19.09 16.65 15.83
CA PRO A 220 -19.95 15.60 16.36
C PRO A 220 -20.46 14.62 15.29
N VAL A 221 -20.64 15.08 14.05
CA VAL A 221 -21.11 14.26 12.92
C VAL A 221 -20.07 13.21 12.53
N GLY A 222 -18.78 13.60 12.46
CA GLY A 222 -17.69 12.67 12.15
C GLY A 222 -17.50 11.58 13.20
N LYS A 223 -17.71 11.89 14.50
CA LYS A 223 -17.67 10.89 15.58
C LYS A 223 -18.81 9.88 15.47
N ALA A 224 -20.02 10.36 15.19
CA ALA A 224 -21.19 9.51 15.02
C ALA A 224 -21.04 8.56 13.81
N GLN A 225 -20.37 9.00 12.74
CA GLN A 225 -20.12 8.20 11.54
C GLN A 225 -19.12 7.05 11.77
N LEU A 226 -18.11 7.23 12.64
CA LEU A 226 -17.10 6.20 12.92
C LEU A 226 -17.51 5.19 13.99
N ALA A 227 -18.40 5.58 14.90
CA ALA A 227 -18.82 4.76 16.04
C ALA A 227 -19.41 3.37 15.73
N PRO A 228 -20.14 3.13 14.61
CA PRO A 228 -20.74 1.83 14.33
C PRO A 228 -19.79 0.82 13.69
N ASN A 229 -18.64 1.23 13.13
CA ASN A 229 -17.74 0.27 12.48
C ASN A 229 -16.92 -0.52 13.54
N PRO A 230 -17.02 -1.86 13.57
CA PRO A 230 -16.32 -2.68 14.56
C PRO A 230 -14.79 -2.67 14.40
N TYR A 231 -14.29 -2.47 13.18
CA TYR A 231 -12.86 -2.39 12.87
C TYR A 231 -12.22 -1.08 13.35
N VAL A 232 -12.99 0.00 13.48
CA VAL A 232 -12.49 1.26 14.06
C VAL A 232 -11.99 1.03 15.49
N ARG A 233 -12.66 0.19 16.27
CA ARG A 233 -12.25 -0.15 17.63
C ARG A 233 -11.03 -1.07 17.65
N THR A 234 -10.98 -2.08 16.80
CA THR A 234 -9.87 -3.06 16.79
C THR A 234 -8.58 -2.51 16.18
N MET A 235 -8.69 -1.49 15.32
CA MET A 235 -7.55 -0.83 14.69
C MET A 235 -6.96 0.32 15.52
N GLY A 236 -7.58 0.68 16.65
CA GLY A 236 -7.08 1.72 17.55
C GLY A 236 -6.98 3.08 16.88
N ILE A 237 -8.03 3.49 16.16
CA ILE A 237 -8.04 4.73 15.39
C ILE A 237 -8.09 5.94 16.32
N THR A 238 -7.08 6.81 16.23
CA THR A 238 -7.06 8.11 16.89
C THR A 238 -7.89 9.10 16.08
N CYS A 239 -8.92 9.69 16.69
CA CYS A 239 -9.80 10.64 16.02
C CYS A 239 -9.49 12.08 16.45
N HIS A 240 -9.63 13.03 15.52
CA HIS A 240 -9.48 14.47 15.71
C HIS A 240 -8.08 14.98 16.04
N GLU A 241 -7.07 14.13 15.91
CA GLU A 241 -5.68 14.50 16.09
C GLU A 241 -4.93 14.24 14.80
N ARG A 242 -3.97 15.12 14.49
CA ARG A 242 -2.95 14.83 13.49
C ARG A 242 -1.85 14.01 14.19
N PRO A 243 -1.15 13.14 13.45
CA PRO A 243 0.02 12.47 14.01
C PRO A 243 1.04 13.52 14.46
N ASP A 244 1.43 13.47 15.73
CA ASP A 244 2.61 14.17 16.21
C ASP A 244 3.82 13.31 15.85
N PHE A 245 4.42 13.57 14.70
CA PHE A 245 5.51 12.73 14.20
C PHE A 245 6.69 12.62 15.15
N ASP A 246 6.99 13.63 15.96
CA ASP A 246 8.07 13.54 16.94
C ASP A 246 7.71 12.48 18.01
N ARG A 247 6.50 12.60 18.60
CA ARG A 247 5.99 11.65 19.59
C ARG A 247 5.82 10.23 19.02
N GLU A 248 5.29 10.12 17.80
CA GLU A 248 5.08 8.83 17.14
C GLU A 248 6.41 8.12 16.87
N LEU A 249 7.41 8.85 16.36
CA LEU A 249 8.74 8.29 16.13
C LEU A 249 9.45 7.93 17.45
N ASP A 250 9.25 8.71 18.52
CA ASP A 250 9.75 8.39 19.87
C ASP A 250 9.11 7.14 20.47
N SER A 251 7.84 6.89 20.18
CA SER A 251 7.19 5.65 20.59
C SER A 251 7.69 4.47 19.77
N LEU A 252 7.88 4.64 18.47
CA LEU A 252 8.34 3.58 17.58
C LEU A 252 9.81 3.21 17.80
N SER A 253 10.66 4.17 18.17
CA SER A 253 12.05 3.92 18.51
C SER A 253 12.20 2.93 19.66
N GLN A 254 11.30 2.97 20.65
CA GLN A 254 11.29 2.03 21.77
C GLN A 254 10.95 0.59 21.32
N VAL A 255 10.17 0.45 20.25
CA VAL A 255 9.87 -0.85 19.65
C VAL A 255 11.08 -1.36 18.86
N TRP A 256 11.75 -0.49 18.10
CA TRP A 256 12.85 -0.89 17.23
C TRP A 256 14.18 -1.10 18.00
N ALA A 257 14.42 -0.32 19.06
CA ALA A 257 15.69 -0.34 19.80
C ALA A 257 16.10 -1.72 20.35
N PRO A 258 15.21 -2.52 20.98
CA PRO A 258 15.57 -3.86 21.46
C PRO A 258 16.01 -4.80 20.33
N HIS A 259 15.39 -4.67 19.16
CA HIS A 259 15.71 -5.47 17.98
C HIS A 259 17.07 -5.08 17.37
N VAL A 260 17.32 -3.78 17.30
CA VAL A 260 18.60 -3.20 16.85
C VAL A 260 19.74 -3.62 17.78
N GLN A 261 19.55 -3.51 19.10
CA GLN A 261 20.58 -3.85 20.10
C GLN A 261 20.89 -5.35 20.18
N LYS A 262 19.86 -6.22 20.21
CA LYS A 262 20.03 -7.68 20.30
C LYS A 262 20.79 -8.25 19.11
N HIS A 263 20.63 -7.64 17.92
CA HIS A 263 21.38 -8.04 16.73
C HIS A 263 22.82 -7.55 16.72
N ALA A 264 23.08 -6.31 17.15
CA ALA A 264 24.44 -5.79 17.28
C ALA A 264 25.31 -6.66 18.20
N VAL A 265 24.74 -7.14 19.33
CA VAL A 265 25.43 -8.05 20.26
C VAL A 265 25.70 -9.42 19.61
N ARG A 266 24.75 -9.97 18.84
CA ARG A 266 24.91 -11.26 18.16
C ARG A 266 25.97 -11.22 17.04
N GLU A 267 26.10 -10.08 16.35
CA GLU A 267 27.15 -9.86 15.36
C GLU A 267 28.53 -9.69 16.00
N ALA A 268 28.64 -8.94 17.11
CA ALA A 268 29.89 -8.81 17.85
C ALA A 268 30.42 -10.15 18.40
N GLN A 269 29.53 -11.13 18.57
CA GLN A 269 29.83 -12.48 19.07
C GLN A 269 30.05 -13.51 17.93
N GLN A 270 29.82 -13.16 16.67
CA GLN A 270 30.11 -14.04 15.54
C GLN A 270 31.61 -13.93 15.15
N PRO A 271 32.38 -15.04 15.17
CA PRO A 271 33.76 -15.00 14.70
C PRO A 271 33.79 -14.64 13.22
N ALA A 272 34.70 -13.74 12.84
CA ALA A 272 34.90 -13.31 11.46
C ALA A 272 35.08 -14.53 10.55
N ALA A 273 34.05 -14.87 9.77
CA ALA A 273 34.15 -15.93 8.78
C ALA A 273 35.21 -15.53 7.75
N ALA A 274 36.16 -16.43 7.50
CA ALA A 274 37.22 -16.21 6.53
C ALA A 274 36.61 -15.89 5.15
N ALA A 275 37.12 -14.85 4.50
CA ALA A 275 36.62 -14.40 3.20
C ALA A 275 36.66 -15.54 2.17
N PRO A 276 35.57 -15.82 1.44
CA PRO A 276 35.61 -16.80 0.36
C PRO A 276 36.40 -16.25 -0.83
N ALA A 277 37.23 -17.11 -1.42
CA ALA A 277 37.98 -16.83 -2.64
C ALA A 277 37.04 -16.50 -3.81
N SER A 278 37.51 -15.57 -4.66
CA SER A 278 36.77 -14.93 -5.75
C SER A 278 36.10 -15.90 -6.75
N PRO A 279 34.89 -15.59 -7.27
CA PRO A 279 34.38 -16.24 -8.47
C PRO A 279 34.41 -15.32 -9.70
N GLU A 280 34.63 -15.97 -10.84
CA GLU A 280 34.74 -15.45 -12.21
C GLU A 280 33.52 -14.67 -12.72
N LYS A 281 33.78 -13.94 -13.81
CA LYS A 281 32.91 -12.99 -14.51
C LYS A 281 31.71 -13.67 -15.17
N GLY A 282 30.51 -13.18 -14.88
CA GLY A 282 29.28 -13.42 -15.63
C GLY A 282 28.19 -12.44 -15.17
N ALA A 283 27.73 -11.57 -16.06
CA ALA A 283 26.96 -10.38 -15.74
C ALA A 283 25.48 -10.66 -15.43
N VAL A 284 25.14 -10.59 -14.14
CA VAL A 284 23.83 -10.17 -13.63
C VAL A 284 24.14 -9.10 -12.57
N ARG A 285 23.44 -7.96 -12.59
CA ARG A 285 23.69 -6.84 -11.68
C ARG A 285 23.51 -7.31 -10.22
N LYS A 286 24.63 -7.63 -9.56
CA LYS A 286 24.68 -8.06 -8.15
C LYS A 286 24.19 -6.92 -7.24
N PRO A 287 23.61 -7.24 -6.06
CA PRO A 287 23.40 -6.23 -5.03
C PRO A 287 24.72 -5.55 -4.69
N LYS A 288 24.64 -4.25 -4.37
CA LYS A 288 25.78 -3.46 -3.87
C LYS A 288 26.40 -4.16 -2.64
N SER A 289 27.66 -3.86 -2.37
CA SER A 289 28.58 -4.59 -1.47
C SER A 289 27.97 -5.09 -0.14
N GLU A 290 28.57 -6.13 0.44
CA GLU A 290 28.17 -6.70 1.73
C GLU A 290 28.06 -5.66 2.87
N SER A 291 28.82 -4.55 2.76
CA SER A 291 28.71 -3.36 3.62
C SER A 291 27.34 -2.67 3.55
N ASP A 292 26.73 -2.61 2.37
CA ASP A 292 25.47 -1.90 2.12
C ASP A 292 24.28 -2.72 2.63
N ILE A 293 24.38 -4.05 2.53
CA ILE A 293 23.44 -4.99 3.15
C ILE A 293 23.54 -4.93 4.68
N ARG A 294 24.75 -4.79 5.23
CA ARG A 294 24.97 -4.63 6.68
C ARG A 294 24.44 -3.29 7.21
N ALA A 295 24.65 -2.19 6.48
CA ALA A 295 24.06 -0.90 6.83
C ALA A 295 22.52 -0.91 6.77
N ALA A 296 21.94 -1.65 5.81
CA ALA A 296 20.50 -1.82 5.68
C ALA A 296 19.84 -2.54 6.88
N ASN A 297 20.55 -3.45 7.55
CA ASN A 297 20.04 -4.22 8.70
C ASN A 297 19.78 -3.37 9.96
N TYR A 298 20.42 -2.21 10.07
CA TYR A 298 20.27 -1.26 11.19
C TYR A 298 19.43 -0.03 10.83
N SER A 299 18.94 0.00 9.59
CA SER A 299 18.19 1.14 9.06
C SER A 299 16.71 0.84 8.97
N VAL A 300 15.91 1.88 9.20
CA VAL A 300 14.46 1.85 8.99
C VAL A 300 14.20 2.40 7.59
N ALA A 301 13.67 1.56 6.70
CA ALA A 301 13.17 2.03 5.42
C ALA A 301 11.85 2.75 5.64
N THR A 302 11.83 4.03 5.29
CA THR A 302 10.67 4.88 5.48
C THR A 302 10.14 5.31 4.13
N TYR A 303 8.91 4.93 3.82
CA TYR A 303 8.22 5.35 2.60
C TYR A 303 7.14 6.35 2.98
N VAL A 304 7.12 7.50 2.32
CA VAL A 304 6.20 8.60 2.64
C VAL A 304 5.39 8.96 1.41
N SER A 305 4.07 9.04 1.54
CA SER A 305 3.14 9.34 0.44
C SER A 305 1.95 10.16 0.93
N GLY A 306 1.64 11.29 0.30
CA GLY A 306 0.50 12.13 0.68
C GLY A 306 0.66 13.59 0.25
N PRO A 307 -0.16 14.50 0.79
CA PRO A 307 -0.05 15.93 0.52
C PRO A 307 1.32 16.49 0.93
N THR A 308 1.88 17.42 0.15
CA THR A 308 3.23 17.98 0.37
C THR A 308 3.46 18.46 1.81
N SER A 309 2.52 19.20 2.39
CA SER A 309 2.65 19.67 3.77
C SER A 309 2.72 18.55 4.81
N PHE A 310 2.07 17.41 4.55
CA PHE A 310 2.13 16.22 5.39
C PHE A 310 3.46 15.48 5.22
N THR A 311 3.90 15.29 3.98
CA THR A 311 5.16 14.60 3.67
C THR A 311 6.37 15.40 4.17
N ASP A 312 6.32 16.73 4.08
CA ASP A 312 7.37 17.63 4.58
C ASP A 312 7.47 17.58 6.11
N ALA A 313 6.32 17.55 6.80
CA ALA A 313 6.27 17.41 8.25
C ALA A 313 6.87 16.07 8.71
N ALA A 314 6.50 14.97 8.05
CA ALA A 314 7.06 13.65 8.31
C ALA A 314 8.58 13.63 8.05
N ALA A 315 9.02 14.15 6.90
CA ALA A 315 10.44 14.21 6.52
C ALA A 315 11.27 15.05 7.51
N LYS A 316 10.73 16.18 7.99
CA LYS A 316 11.38 17.03 9.00
C LYS A 316 11.58 16.29 10.32
N ALA A 317 10.55 15.59 10.81
CA ALA A 317 10.63 14.79 12.03
C ALA A 317 11.65 13.63 11.91
N LEU A 318 11.61 12.90 10.79
CA LEU A 318 12.58 11.84 10.48
C LEU A 318 14.02 12.38 10.44
N LYS A 319 14.23 13.57 9.84
CA LYS A 319 15.55 14.22 9.80
C LYS A 319 16.08 14.57 11.19
N LYS A 320 15.21 15.06 12.09
CA LYS A 320 15.54 15.34 13.49
C LYS A 320 15.99 14.09 14.24
N LYS A 321 15.45 12.92 13.88
CA LYS A 321 15.72 11.62 14.52
C LYS A 321 16.88 10.81 13.91
N ARG A 322 17.57 11.33 12.88
CA ARG A 322 18.71 10.65 12.23
C ARG A 322 19.89 10.34 13.15
N GLY A 323 20.02 11.03 14.29
CA GLY A 323 21.05 10.75 15.29
C GLY A 323 20.78 9.50 16.13
N GLU A 324 19.52 9.07 16.22
CA GLU A 324 19.08 7.93 17.03
C GLU A 324 18.93 6.65 16.18
N PHE A 325 18.50 6.79 14.92
CA PHE A 325 18.33 5.69 13.97
C PHE A 325 18.77 6.11 12.56
N SER A 326 19.26 5.14 11.77
CA SER A 326 19.48 5.37 10.34
C SER A 326 18.15 5.25 9.59
N PHE A 327 17.57 6.38 9.19
CA PHE A 327 16.37 6.40 8.34
C PHE A 327 16.73 6.53 6.87
N HIS A 328 16.32 5.56 6.06
CA HIS A 328 16.35 5.67 4.61
C HIS A 328 14.97 6.16 4.15
N VAL A 329 14.86 7.48 3.98
CA VAL A 329 13.58 8.13 3.67
C VAL A 329 13.40 8.22 2.16
N HIS A 330 12.37 7.53 1.67
CA HIS A 330 11.89 7.56 0.30
C HIS A 330 10.59 8.35 0.28
N VAL A 331 10.64 9.58 -0.22
CA VAL A 331 9.43 10.36 -0.49
C VAL A 331 8.92 9.91 -1.84
N GLU A 332 7.87 9.12 -1.80
CA GLU A 332 7.30 8.52 -2.99
C GLU A 332 6.18 9.42 -3.51
N ASN A 333 6.40 10.03 -4.65
CA ASN A 333 5.37 10.80 -5.37
C ASN A 333 4.49 9.84 -6.19
N PHE A 334 3.89 8.88 -5.50
CA PHE A 334 2.92 7.98 -6.10
C PHE A 334 1.78 8.80 -6.70
N LYS A 335 1.36 8.42 -7.91
CA LYS A 335 0.32 9.14 -8.63
C LYS A 335 -1.04 8.79 -8.01
N LEU A 336 -1.69 9.83 -7.49
CA LEU A 336 -3.05 9.80 -6.92
C LEU A 336 -4.09 10.02 -8.02
#